data_AF-A0A927CXH3-F1
#
_entry.id   AF-A0A927CXH3-F1
#
_cell.length_a   1.000
_cell.length_b   1.000
_cell.length_c   1.000
_cell.angle_alpha   90.00
_cell.angle_beta   90.00
_cell.angle_gamma   90.00
#
_symmetry.space_group_name_H-M   'P 1'
#
loop_
_entity.id
_entity.type
_entity.pdbx_description
1 polymer ?
#
loop_
_entity_poly.entity_id
_entity_poly.type
_entity_poly.pdbx_seq_one_letter_code
_entity_poly.pdbx_strand_id
1 'polypeptide(L)'
;MPLKLFFLAFGMFFFASPAAAYFTTEDIVLDLIMPAVDQRVIEEYKGEPLFDWHWGKIAGITYNADHSYDVAVKIKIPSEHDLEDLVKVRISPSCDSGKLNKWTCNHDFGIKILEYNRISD
;
A
#
# COMPACT_ATOMS: atom_id res chain seq x y z
N MET A 1 5.14 -17.20 23.84
CA MET A 1 4.60 -16.66 25.12
C MET A 1 3.75 -15.43 24.80
N PRO A 2 2.69 -15.15 25.56
CA PRO A 2 1.32 -15.09 25.04
C PRO A 2 0.91 -13.74 24.41
N LEU A 3 0.11 -13.85 23.35
CA LEU A 3 -0.65 -12.78 22.70
C LEU A 3 -1.66 -12.20 23.71
N LYS A 4 -1.56 -10.91 24.04
CA LYS A 4 -2.61 -10.21 24.80
C LYS A 4 -3.52 -9.47 23.83
N LEU A 5 -4.73 -9.99 23.67
CA LEU A 5 -5.85 -9.29 23.03
C LEU A 5 -6.28 -8.13 23.93
N PHE A 6 -6.28 -6.91 23.40
CA PHE A 6 -7.04 -5.80 23.98
C PHE A 6 -8.22 -5.50 23.07
N PHE A 7 -9.43 -5.70 23.59
CA PHE A 7 -10.66 -5.24 22.97
C PHE A 7 -10.89 -3.78 23.36
N LEU A 8 -10.95 -2.88 22.38
CA LEU A 8 -11.63 -1.60 22.52
C LEU A 8 -12.52 -1.41 21.28
N ALA A 9 -13.76 -1.02 21.56
CA ALA A 9 -14.92 -1.19 20.70
C ALA A 9 -14.98 -0.19 19.53
N PHE A 10 -14.54 -0.62 18.35
CA PHE A 10 -15.13 -0.32 17.03
C PHE A 10 -14.33 -1.16 16.02
N GLY A 11 -15.00 -1.84 15.09
CA GLY A 11 -14.41 -2.89 14.24
C GLY A 11 -13.30 -2.44 13.29
N MET A 12 -12.10 -2.22 13.82
CA MET A 12 -10.86 -2.11 13.08
C MET A 12 -9.83 -2.95 13.82
N PHE A 13 -9.41 -4.06 13.21
CA PHE A 13 -8.26 -4.82 13.68
C PHE A 13 -7.01 -3.96 13.47
N PHE A 14 -6.56 -3.26 14.52
CA PHE A 14 -5.20 -2.76 14.55
C PHE A 14 -4.29 -3.91 14.98
N PHE A 15 -3.68 -4.58 14.00
CA PHE A 15 -2.50 -5.38 14.27
C PHE A 15 -1.36 -4.42 14.60
N ALA A 16 -1.09 -4.21 15.88
CA ALA A 16 0.22 -3.71 16.30
C ALA A 16 1.23 -4.82 15.99
N SER A 17 1.74 -4.83 14.76
CA SER A 17 2.82 -5.74 14.35
C SER A 17 4.06 -5.38 15.19
N PRO A 18 4.73 -6.36 15.81
CA PRO A 18 5.99 -6.08 16.50
C PRO A 18 6.96 -5.50 15.49
N ALA A 19 7.34 -4.22 15.64
CA ALA A 19 8.40 -3.51 14.90
C ALA A 19 8.69 -4.18 13.54
N ALA A 20 7.76 -4.06 12.60
CA ALA A 20 7.81 -4.81 11.34
C ALA A 20 9.12 -4.47 10.64
N ALA A 21 10.00 -5.46 10.57
CA ALA A 21 11.29 -5.34 9.91
C ALA A 21 11.06 -5.59 8.42
N TYR A 22 11.26 -4.56 7.59
CA TYR A 22 11.17 -4.68 6.14
C TYR A 22 12.56 -4.97 5.58
N PHE A 23 12.67 -6.07 4.84
CA PHE A 23 13.92 -6.54 4.25
C PHE A 23 13.96 -6.32 2.75
N THR A 24 12.80 -6.27 2.10
CA THR A 24 12.67 -6.16 0.65
C THR A 24 11.63 -5.12 0.24
N THR A 25 11.64 -4.74 -1.04
CA THR A 25 10.59 -3.86 -1.59
C THR A 25 9.25 -4.61 -1.65
N GLU A 26 9.30 -5.93 -1.84
CA GLU A 26 8.15 -6.82 -1.83
C GLU A 26 7.43 -6.78 -0.47
N ASP A 27 8.17 -6.75 0.64
CA ASP A 27 7.59 -6.63 1.98
C ASP A 27 6.78 -5.33 2.11
N ILE A 28 7.33 -4.22 1.61
CA ILE A 28 6.65 -2.91 1.64
C ILE A 28 5.42 -2.92 0.72
N VAL A 29 5.50 -3.57 -0.45
CA VAL A 29 4.37 -3.68 -1.38
C VAL A 29 3.22 -4.47 -0.74
N LEU A 30 3.51 -5.65 -0.20
CA LEU A 30 2.49 -6.57 0.33
C LEU A 30 1.86 -6.04 1.62
N ASP A 31 2.67 -5.51 2.55
CA ASP A 31 2.17 -5.16 3.89
C ASP A 31 1.66 -3.73 4.01
N LEU A 32 2.09 -2.82 3.12
CA LEU A 32 1.77 -1.39 3.23
C LEU A 32 0.99 -0.87 2.01
N ILE A 33 1.48 -1.14 0.81
CA ILE A 33 0.88 -0.56 -0.41
C ILE A 33 -0.43 -1.27 -0.76
N MET A 34 -0.43 -2.60 -0.79
CA MET A 34 -1.63 -3.38 -1.16
C MET A 34 -2.85 -3.07 -0.26
N PRO A 35 -2.73 -3.04 1.08
CA PRO A 35 -3.86 -2.69 1.95
C PRO A 35 -4.36 -1.25 1.73
N ALA A 36 -3.46 -0.29 1.52
CA ALA A 36 -3.84 1.10 1.26
C ALA A 36 -4.57 1.26 -0.07
N VAL A 37 -4.13 0.53 -1.10
CA VAL A 37 -4.79 0.47 -2.40
C VAL A 37 -6.15 -0.20 -2.27
N ASP A 38 -6.25 -1.33 -1.57
CA ASP A 38 -7.50 -2.06 -1.35
C ASP A 38 -8.57 -1.17 -0.71
N GLN A 39 -8.21 -0.50 0.40
CA GLN A 39 -9.11 0.43 1.08
C GLN A 39 -9.58 1.54 0.12
N ARG A 40 -8.68 2.09 -0.69
CA ARG A 40 -9.04 3.15 -1.64
C ARG A 40 -9.96 2.65 -2.75
N VAL A 41 -9.74 1.45 -3.28
CA VAL A 41 -10.61 0.85 -4.31
C VAL A 41 -12.01 0.64 -3.76
N ILE A 42 -12.15 0.15 -2.53
CA ILE A 42 -13.45 -0.03 -1.87
C ILE A 42 -14.20 1.30 -1.76
N GLU A 43 -13.52 2.38 -1.37
CA GLU A 43 -14.09 3.73 -1.30
C GLU A 43 -14.59 4.23 -2.67
N GLU A 44 -13.77 4.03 -3.72
CA GLU A 44 -14.06 4.49 -5.08
C GLU A 44 -15.24 3.75 -5.74
N TYR A 45 -15.37 2.45 -5.47
CA TYR A 45 -16.39 1.57 -6.06
C TYR A 45 -17.61 1.33 -5.16
N LYS A 46 -17.70 2.02 -4.01
CA LYS A 46 -18.88 2.04 -3.12
C LYS A 46 -19.33 0.67 -2.57
N GLY A 47 -18.39 -0.26 -2.40
CA GLY A 47 -18.47 -1.32 -1.39
C GLY A 47 -19.59 -2.36 -1.50
N GLU A 48 -19.60 -3.17 -2.56
CA GLU A 48 -20.08 -4.55 -2.43
C GLU A 48 -18.91 -5.44 -1.96
N PRO A 49 -19.12 -6.35 -0.99
CA PRO A 49 -18.05 -7.18 -0.45
C PRO A 49 -17.58 -8.16 -1.54
N LEU A 50 -16.27 -8.14 -1.83
CA LEU A 50 -15.56 -8.91 -2.87
C LEU A 50 -15.36 -8.19 -4.22
N PHE A 51 -14.93 -6.92 -4.20
CA PHE A 51 -14.33 -6.34 -5.42
C PHE A 51 -12.98 -7.03 -5.68
N ASP A 52 -13.01 -7.99 -6.61
CA ASP A 52 -11.93 -8.90 -7.02
C ASP A 52 -10.87 -8.17 -7.88
N TRP A 53 -10.44 -6.98 -7.46
CA TRP A 53 -9.43 -6.22 -8.19
C TRP A 53 -8.11 -6.98 -8.19
N HIS A 54 -7.43 -6.95 -9.33
CA HIS A 54 -6.19 -7.69 -9.50
C HIS A 54 -5.01 -6.74 -9.54
N TRP A 55 -3.94 -7.12 -8.84
CA TRP A 55 -2.66 -6.45 -8.97
C TRP A 55 -2.17 -6.53 -10.42
N GLY A 56 -1.95 -5.38 -11.04
CA GLY A 56 -1.38 -5.30 -12.38
C GLY A 56 0.14 -5.28 -12.32
N LYS A 57 0.70 -4.07 -12.18
CA LYS A 57 2.14 -3.86 -12.07
C LYS A 57 2.48 -2.51 -11.44
N ILE A 58 3.70 -2.38 -10.93
CA ILE A 58 4.28 -1.08 -10.60
C ILE A 58 4.58 -0.34 -11.92
N ALA A 59 3.95 0.81 -12.12
CA ALA A 59 4.12 1.66 -13.29
C ALA A 59 5.32 2.61 -13.16
N GLY A 60 5.72 2.96 -11.93
CA GLY A 60 6.88 3.78 -11.67
C GLY A 60 7.12 4.01 -10.19
N ILE A 61 8.36 4.35 -9.85
CA ILE A 61 8.79 4.76 -8.51
C ILE A 61 9.51 6.10 -8.64
N THR A 62 9.10 7.10 -7.86
CA THR A 62 9.73 8.43 -7.83
C THR A 62 10.24 8.74 -6.44
N TYR A 63 11.53 8.97 -6.29
CA TYR A 63 12.13 9.37 -5.02
C TYR A 63 12.05 10.88 -4.86
N ASN A 64 11.57 11.31 -3.69
CA ASN A 64 11.38 12.72 -3.36
C ASN A 64 12.54 13.22 -2.48
N ALA A 65 12.79 14.53 -2.53
CA ALA A 65 13.85 15.15 -1.72
C ALA A 65 13.57 15.14 -0.21
N ASP A 66 12.31 14.97 0.19
CA ASP A 66 11.84 14.96 1.59
C ASP A 66 11.95 13.57 2.24
N HIS A 67 12.82 12.70 1.72
CA HIS A 67 13.00 11.33 2.22
C HIS A 67 11.71 10.51 2.11
N SER A 68 10.90 10.74 1.08
CA SER A 68 9.76 9.90 0.72
C SER A 68 9.92 9.35 -0.69
N TYR A 69 9.07 8.42 -1.08
CA TYR A 69 8.96 7.98 -2.45
C TYR A 69 7.52 7.67 -2.83
N ASP A 70 7.20 7.92 -4.09
CA ASP A 70 5.90 7.69 -4.67
C ASP A 70 5.95 6.44 -5.52
N VAL A 71 5.04 5.50 -5.28
CA VAL A 71 4.85 4.30 -6.10
C VAL A 71 3.54 4.46 -6.87
N ALA A 72 3.63 4.43 -8.19
CA ALA A 72 2.48 4.38 -9.07
C ALA A 72 2.17 2.91 -9.40
N VAL A 73 0.96 2.45 -9.09
CA VAL A 73 0.51 1.07 -9.26
C VAL A 73 -0.64 1.05 -10.24
N LYS A 74 -0.56 0.17 -11.25
CA LYS A 74 -1.69 -0.20 -12.07
C LYS A 74 -2.44 -1.35 -11.43
N ILE A 75 -3.74 -1.18 -11.28
CA ILE A 75 -4.66 -2.22 -10.83
C ILE A 75 -5.65 -2.52 -11.96
N LYS A 76 -6.16 -3.75 -11.98
CA LYS A 76 -7.19 -4.18 -12.90
C LYS A 76 -8.50 -4.31 -12.16
N ILE A 77 -9.54 -3.70 -12.70
CA ILE A 77 -10.88 -3.77 -12.14
C ILE A 77 -11.68 -4.74 -12.99
N PRO A 78 -12.25 -5.81 -12.41
CA PRO A 78 -13.14 -6.72 -13.11
C PRO A 78 -14.29 -5.94 -13.77
N SER A 79 -14.34 -6.01 -15.09
CA SER A 79 -15.33 -5.34 -15.93
C SER A 79 -15.39 -6.05 -17.28
N GLU A 80 -16.45 -5.84 -18.06
CA GLU A 80 -16.60 -6.42 -19.40
C GLU A 80 -15.51 -5.98 -20.38
N HIS A 81 -14.74 -4.93 -20.04
CA HIS A 81 -13.76 -4.30 -20.92
C HIS A 81 -12.34 -4.16 -20.32
N ASP A 82 -11.96 -5.02 -19.36
CA ASP A 82 -10.61 -5.04 -18.75
C ASP A 82 -10.11 -3.62 -18.36
N LEU A 83 -10.82 -2.97 -17.44
CA LEU A 83 -10.49 -1.61 -17.02
C LEU A 83 -9.20 -1.61 -16.19
N GLU A 84 -8.30 -0.66 -16.48
CA GLU A 84 -7.12 -0.38 -15.66
C GLU A 84 -7.28 0.96 -14.94
N ASP A 85 -6.97 0.96 -13.64
CA ASP A 85 -6.87 2.18 -12.84
C ASP A 85 -5.42 2.38 -12.37
N LEU A 86 -5.03 3.64 -12.17
CA LEU A 86 -3.72 4.02 -11.66
C LEU A 86 -3.86 4.64 -10.28
N VAL A 87 -3.19 4.04 -9.31
CA VAL A 87 -3.14 4.52 -7.92
C VAL A 87 -1.74 4.97 -7.60
N LYS A 88 -1.59 6.18 -7.06
CA LYS A 88 -0.30 6.71 -6.63
C LYS A 88 -0.25 6.77 -5.11
N VAL A 89 0.73 6.10 -4.53
CA VAL A 89 0.92 5.97 -3.09
C VAL A 89 2.25 6.57 -2.69
N ARG A 90 2.27 7.44 -1.69
CA ARG A 90 3.49 7.95 -1.05
C ARG A 90 3.81 7.14 0.18
N ILE A 91 5.08 6.74 0.28
CA ILE A 91 5.65 6.06 1.44
C ILE A 91 6.73 6.96 2.04
N SER A 92 6.66 7.17 3.35
CA SER A 92 7.64 7.96 4.11
C SER A 92 7.94 7.28 5.45
N PRO A 93 9.18 7.23 5.94
CA PRO A 93 10.41 7.56 5.22
C PRO A 93 10.76 6.53 4.12
N SER A 94 11.60 6.94 3.17
CA SER A 94 12.15 6.08 2.13
C SER A 94 13.20 5.12 2.69
N CYS A 95 13.00 3.84 2.41
CA CYS A 95 13.97 2.78 2.68
C CYS A 95 15.00 2.59 1.57
N ASP A 96 14.97 3.42 0.52
CA ASP A 96 15.90 3.34 -0.59
C ASP A 96 16.67 4.65 -0.72
N SER A 97 17.61 4.80 0.21
CA SER A 97 18.86 5.45 -0.18
C SER A 97 19.77 4.32 -0.66
N GLY A 98 20.61 4.54 -1.69
CA GLY A 98 21.63 3.58 -2.14
C GLY A 98 22.65 3.12 -1.08
N LYS A 99 22.38 3.36 0.20
CA LYS A 99 23.06 2.90 1.42
C LYS A 99 22.28 1.78 2.15
N LEU A 100 21.01 1.52 1.82
CA LEU A 100 20.09 0.65 2.56
C LEU A 100 19.99 -0.79 2.05
N ASN A 101 20.68 -1.15 0.96
CA ASN A 101 20.81 -2.54 0.46
C ASN A 101 21.43 -3.54 1.47
N LYS A 102 21.62 -3.16 2.75
CA LYS A 102 22.19 -3.98 3.84
C LYS A 102 21.60 -3.70 5.24
N TRP A 103 20.58 -2.86 5.40
CA TRP A 103 20.07 -2.48 6.74
C TRP A 103 18.56 -2.71 6.86
N THR A 104 18.16 -3.35 7.95
CA THR A 104 16.75 -3.54 8.31
C THR A 104 16.07 -2.19 8.49
N CYS A 105 15.02 -1.93 7.71
CA CYS A 105 14.13 -0.81 7.99
C CYS A 105 13.22 -1.18 9.16
N ASN A 106 13.44 -0.51 10.28
CA ASN A 106 12.64 -0.63 11.50
C ASN A 106 12.18 0.76 11.93
N HIS A 107 11.24 1.30 11.16
CA HIS A 107 10.56 2.55 11.46
C HIS A 107 9.12 2.43 11.00
N ASP A 108 8.25 3.23 11.60
CA ASP A 108 6.88 3.32 11.14
C ASP A 108 6.85 4.03 9.77
N PHE A 109 6.02 3.52 8.86
CA PHE A 109 5.80 4.13 7.57
C PHE A 109 4.51 4.95 7.59
N GLY A 110 4.61 6.21 7.20
CA GLY A 110 3.49 7.00 6.74
C GLY A 110 3.14 6.61 5.31
N ILE A 111 1.90 6.12 5.12
CA ILE A 111 1.33 5.77 3.83
C ILE A 111 0.24 6.78 3.47
N LYS A 112 0.31 7.34 2.26
CA LYS A 112 -0.67 8.30 1.78
C LYS A 112 -1.04 8.01 0.33
N ILE A 113 -2.33 7.85 0.03
CA ILE A 113 -2.82 7.90 -1.34
C ILE A 113 -2.73 9.35 -1.82
N LEU A 114 -1.98 9.57 -2.89
CA LEU A 114 -1.83 10.88 -3.53
C LEU A 114 -2.89 11.09 -4.60
N GLU A 115 -3.08 10.08 -5.46
CA GLU A 115 -3.91 10.17 -6.66
C GLU A 115 -4.58 8.81 -6.92
N TYR A 116 -5.79 8.86 -7.46
CA TYR A 116 -6.53 7.72 -8.00
C TYR A 116 -7.11 8.14 -9.34
N ASN A 117 -6.64 7.51 -10.42
CA ASN A 117 -7.02 7.87 -11.78
C ASN A 117 -7.64 6.66 -12.48
N ARG A 118 -8.86 6.81 -12.99
CA ARG A 118 -9.48 5.83 -13.87
C ARG A 118 -8.91 6.03 -15.27
N ILE A 119 -8.18 5.05 -15.80
CA ILE A 119 -7.49 5.22 -17.11
C ILE A 119 -8.45 4.99 -18.29
N SER A 120 -9.61 4.42 -18.02
CA SER A 120 -10.53 3.89 -19.05
C SER A 120 -11.84 4.67 -19.21
N ASP A 121 -11.92 5.89 -18.68
CA ASP A 121 -13.03 6.83 -18.90
C ASP A 121 -12.77 7.80 -20.07
#